data_AF-A0A9C9Q600-F1
#
_entry.id   AF-A0A9C9Q600-F1
#
_cell.length_a   1.000
_cell.length_b   1.000
_cell.length_c   1.000
_cell.angle_alpha   90.00
_cell.angle_beta   90.00
_cell.angle_gamma   90.00
#
_symmetry.space_group_name_H-M   'P 1'
#
loop_
_entity.id
_entity.type
_entity.pdbx_description
1 polymer ?
#
loop_
_entity_poly.entity_id
_entity_poly.type
_entity_poly.pdbx_seq_one_letter_code
_entity_poly.pdbx_strand_id
1 'polypeptide(L)'
;QMADSSQQVTGAVYSASKTAQDVHREAVEGRDVVSSAVDGMQEMQDEIEQLEQSISALTGHHQDVGQVLDMIVTIAEQTNLLALNAAIEAARAGEQGRGFAVVADEVRALSKRTTDATDEVRKLMDTIRAGNQHAVGLMTRSAKVSTLNLERTQAAGETFTLIASAVEGISDSNVQVATQAGQQSELAATVRDNIHKIDESVRDLSELARKNISDNGDLSQFSVQLESLVGGFSGKPAAKNDTAAAELPDNVDLF
;
A
#
# COMPACT_ATOMS: atom_id res chain seq x y z
N GLN A 1 -5.97 -33.41 22.64
CA GLN A 1 -6.87 -32.32 22.21
C GLN A 1 -6.32 -30.93 22.51
N MET A 2 -6.16 -30.48 23.77
CA MET A 2 -5.65 -29.12 24.06
C MET A 2 -4.18 -28.91 23.64
N ALA A 3 -3.32 -29.92 23.82
CA ALA A 3 -1.93 -29.90 23.34
C ALA A 3 -1.86 -29.84 21.80
N ASP A 4 -2.65 -30.66 21.10
CA ASP A 4 -2.71 -30.66 19.63
C ASP A 4 -3.22 -29.32 19.09
N SER A 5 -4.22 -28.73 19.75
CA SER A 5 -4.76 -27.43 19.41
C SER A 5 -3.73 -26.31 19.60
N SER A 6 -2.96 -26.32 20.70
CA SER A 6 -1.87 -25.36 20.93
C SER A 6 -0.77 -25.48 19.86
N GLN A 7 -0.42 -26.70 19.45
CA GLN A 7 0.56 -26.93 18.39
C GLN A 7 0.05 -26.45 17.01
N GLN A 8 -1.23 -26.66 16.72
CA GLN A 8 -1.86 -26.10 15.51
C GLN A 8 -1.87 -24.57 15.51
N VAL A 9 -2.20 -23.94 16.64
CA VAL A 9 -2.16 -22.48 16.78
C VAL A 9 -0.73 -21.96 16.56
N THR A 10 0.26 -22.61 17.16
CA THR A 10 1.67 -22.22 16.99
C THR A 10 2.12 -22.32 15.52
N GLY A 11 1.73 -23.38 14.82
CA GLY A 11 1.99 -23.53 13.39
C GLY A 11 1.32 -22.44 12.53
N ALA A 12 0.06 -22.11 12.85
CA ALA A 12 -0.67 -21.04 12.17
C ALA A 12 -0.01 -19.67 12.40
N VAL A 13 0.40 -19.37 13.63
CA VAL A 13 1.10 -18.15 14.00
C VAL A 13 2.45 -18.02 13.28
N TYR A 14 3.21 -19.11 13.17
CA TYR A 14 4.46 -19.12 12.42
C TYR A 14 4.24 -18.78 10.94
N SER A 15 3.25 -19.41 10.31
CA SER A 15 2.86 -19.11 8.93
C SER A 15 2.42 -17.66 8.76
N ALA A 16 1.57 -17.15 9.66
CA ALA A 16 1.11 -15.77 9.64
C ALA A 16 2.27 -14.76 9.83
N SER A 17 3.25 -15.08 10.68
CA SER A 17 4.44 -14.25 10.90
C SER A 17 5.32 -14.18 9.67
N LYS A 18 5.49 -15.30 8.96
CA LYS A 18 6.21 -15.33 7.69
C LYS A 18 5.51 -14.48 6.63
N THR A 19 4.19 -14.65 6.47
CA THR A 19 3.39 -13.81 5.55
C THR A 19 3.50 -12.33 5.91
N ALA A 20 3.45 -11.99 7.21
CA ALA A 20 3.64 -10.61 7.65
C ALA A 20 5.03 -10.08 7.26
N GLN A 21 6.11 -10.85 7.45
CA GLN A 21 7.45 -10.44 7.00
C GLN A 21 7.51 -10.23 5.48
N ASP A 22 6.90 -11.12 4.70
CA ASP A 22 6.88 -11.01 3.24
C ASP A 22 6.13 -9.73 2.79
N VAL A 23 4.95 -9.46 3.36
CA VAL A 23 4.18 -8.24 3.06
C VAL A 23 4.90 -6.98 3.53
N HIS A 24 5.58 -7.01 4.68
CA HIS A 24 6.39 -5.88 5.15
C HIS A 24 7.50 -5.56 4.16
N ARG A 25 8.22 -6.58 3.68
CA ARG A 25 9.26 -6.43 2.66
C ARG A 25 8.68 -5.83 1.37
N GLU A 26 7.56 -6.34 0.88
CA GLU A 26 6.89 -5.81 -0.32
C GLU A 26 6.42 -4.37 -0.14
N ALA A 27 5.95 -3.98 1.05
CA ALA A 27 5.56 -2.62 1.35
C ALA A 27 6.76 -1.66 1.36
N VAL A 28 7.90 -2.09 1.90
CA VAL A 28 9.15 -1.32 1.87
C VAL A 28 9.66 -1.17 0.44
N GLU A 29 9.70 -2.26 -0.34
CA GLU A 29 10.07 -2.22 -1.76
C GLU A 29 9.12 -1.30 -2.56
N GLY A 30 7.81 -1.37 -2.30
CA GLY A 30 6.81 -0.49 -2.91
C GLY A 30 7.03 0.99 -2.57
N ARG A 31 7.43 1.30 -1.34
CA ARG A 31 7.79 2.67 -0.93
C ARG A 31 9.02 3.17 -1.69
N ASP A 32 10.03 2.33 -1.90
CA ASP A 32 11.25 2.72 -2.61
C ASP A 32 10.97 2.98 -4.11
N VAL A 33 10.10 2.17 -4.72
CA VAL A 33 9.59 2.42 -6.09
C VAL A 33 8.85 3.75 -6.17
N VAL A 34 7.99 4.04 -5.18
CA VAL A 34 7.29 5.32 -5.10
C VAL A 34 8.26 6.49 -4.95
N SER A 35 9.28 6.37 -4.10
CA SER A 35 10.32 7.39 -3.95
C SER A 35 11.02 7.67 -5.28
N SER A 36 11.39 6.62 -6.02
CA SER A 36 12.01 6.76 -7.34
C SER A 36 11.06 7.46 -8.34
N ALA A 37 9.76 7.20 -8.25
CA ALA A 37 8.76 7.85 -9.09
C ALA A 37 8.55 9.33 -8.71
N VAL A 38 8.70 9.70 -7.44
CA VAL A 38 8.73 11.09 -6.98
C VAL A 38 9.92 11.83 -7.59
N ASP A 39 11.11 11.25 -7.51
CA ASP A 39 12.33 11.84 -8.07
C ASP A 39 12.21 12.07 -9.58
N GLY A 40 11.73 11.07 -10.32
CA GLY A 40 11.50 11.19 -11.77
C GLY A 40 10.44 12.23 -12.15
N MET A 41 9.44 12.47 -11.29
CA MET A 41 8.46 13.53 -11.53
C MET A 41 9.01 14.92 -11.25
N GLN A 42 9.92 15.05 -10.28
CA GLN A 42 10.62 16.31 -10.03
C GLN A 42 11.54 16.66 -11.22
N GLU A 43 12.29 15.67 -11.73
CA GLU A 43 13.13 15.85 -12.92
C GLU A 43 12.29 16.26 -14.14
N MET A 44 11.13 15.61 -14.35
CA MET A 44 10.20 15.99 -15.42
C MET A 44 9.70 17.43 -15.27
N GLN A 45 9.48 17.90 -14.05
CA GLN A 45 9.05 19.28 -13.80
C GLN A 45 10.15 20.28 -14.19
N ASP A 46 11.41 19.97 -13.84
CA ASP A 46 12.57 20.77 -14.21
C ASP A 46 12.78 20.79 -15.74
N GLU A 47 12.58 19.67 -16.43
CA GLU A 47 12.64 19.59 -17.90
C GLU A 47 11.56 20.46 -18.57
N ILE A 48 10.34 20.45 -18.02
CA ILE A 48 9.24 21.30 -18.52
C ILE A 48 9.59 22.78 -18.36
N GLU A 49 10.16 23.19 -17.22
CA GLU A 49 10.59 24.57 -17.00
C GLU A 49 11.70 25.01 -17.99
N GLN A 50 12.68 24.14 -18.25
CA GLN A 50 13.75 24.41 -19.22
C GLN A 50 13.23 24.54 -20.66
N LEU A 51 12.28 23.68 -21.04
CA LEU A 51 11.61 23.78 -22.34
C LEU A 51 10.82 25.10 -22.46
N GLU A 52 10.24 25.60 -21.36
CA GLU A 52 9.41 26.80 -21.36
C GLU A 52 10.30 28.03 -21.63
N GLN A 53 11.46 28.07 -20.97
CA GLN A 53 12.49 29.08 -21.22
C GLN A 53 12.98 29.05 -22.67
N SER A 54 13.20 27.85 -23.23
CA SER A 54 13.68 27.69 -24.60
C SER A 54 12.66 28.19 -25.63
N ILE A 55 11.37 27.90 -25.44
CA ILE A 55 10.30 28.39 -26.33
C ILE A 55 10.06 29.89 -26.15
N SER A 56 10.22 30.41 -24.93
CA SER A 56 10.18 31.85 -24.67
C SER A 56 11.30 32.58 -25.42
N ALA A 57 12.53 32.06 -25.37
CA ALA A 57 13.66 32.61 -26.15
C ALA A 57 13.39 32.57 -27.67
N LEU A 58 12.85 31.45 -28.17
CA LEU A 58 12.46 31.33 -29.58
C LEU A 58 11.39 32.36 -29.98
N THR A 59 10.45 32.68 -29.08
CA THR A 59 9.45 33.73 -29.30
C THR A 59 10.09 35.10 -29.43
N GLY A 60 11.12 35.40 -28.62
CA GLY A 60 11.95 36.60 -28.77
C GLY A 60 12.66 36.66 -30.13
N HIS A 61 13.31 35.58 -30.54
CA HIS A 61 13.99 35.50 -31.84
C HIS A 61 13.04 35.71 -33.03
N HIS A 62 11.80 35.21 -32.95
CA HIS A 62 10.79 35.51 -33.98
C HIS A 62 10.46 36.99 -34.08
N GLN A 63 10.46 37.71 -32.96
CA GLN A 63 10.21 39.13 -32.91
C GLN A 63 11.36 39.92 -33.56
N ASP A 64 12.61 39.52 -33.29
CA ASP A 64 13.80 40.10 -33.92
C ASP A 64 13.80 39.86 -35.44
N VAL A 65 13.49 38.64 -35.89
CA VAL A 65 13.35 38.33 -37.32
C VAL A 65 12.27 39.19 -37.97
N GLY A 66 11.14 39.40 -37.29
CA GLY A 66 10.08 40.29 -37.74
C GLY A 66 10.58 41.71 -38.04
N GLN A 67 11.40 42.28 -37.16
CA GLN A 67 11.99 43.60 -37.35
C GLN A 67 12.95 43.65 -38.56
N VAL A 68 13.73 42.59 -38.77
CA VAL A 68 14.61 42.47 -39.94
C VAL A 68 13.79 42.41 -41.24
N LEU A 69 12.69 41.65 -41.25
CA LEU A 69 11.79 41.58 -42.41
C LEU A 69 11.14 42.93 -42.71
N ASP A 70 10.70 43.69 -41.69
CA ASP A 70 10.18 45.05 -41.85
C ASP A 70 11.22 46.00 -42.47
N MET A 71 12.49 45.88 -42.06
CA MET A 71 13.60 46.63 -42.65
C MET A 71 13.84 46.25 -44.11
N ILE A 72 13.78 44.96 -44.47
CA ILE A 72 13.94 44.49 -45.85
C ILE A 72 12.82 45.05 -46.74
N VAL A 73 11.56 45.02 -46.28
CA VAL A 73 10.43 45.64 -47.01
C VAL A 73 10.70 47.13 -47.25
N THR A 74 11.13 47.85 -46.20
CA THR A 74 11.47 49.28 -46.31
C THR A 74 12.57 49.53 -47.34
N ILE A 75 13.62 48.72 -47.35
CA ILE A 75 14.73 48.82 -48.33
C ILE A 75 14.22 48.50 -49.75
N ALA A 76 13.39 47.47 -49.92
CA ALA A 76 12.82 47.10 -51.21
C ALA A 76 11.90 48.22 -51.76
N GLU A 77 11.09 48.84 -50.91
CA GLU A 77 10.26 50.00 -51.28
C GLU A 77 11.10 51.21 -51.70
N GLN A 78 12.15 51.53 -50.94
CA GLN A 78 13.10 52.59 -51.31
C GLN A 78 13.81 52.31 -52.63
N THR A 79 14.23 51.05 -52.84
CA THR A 79 14.89 50.61 -54.07
C THR A 79 13.93 50.71 -55.27
N ASN A 80 12.67 50.33 -55.09
CA ASN A 80 11.64 50.48 -56.11
C ASN A 80 11.37 51.96 -56.46
N LEU A 81 11.40 52.85 -55.46
CA LEU A 81 11.22 54.29 -55.65
C LEU A 81 12.43 54.92 -56.37
N LEU A 82 13.65 54.52 -56.00
CA LEU A 82 14.88 54.90 -56.71
C LEU A 82 14.86 54.43 -58.18
N ALA A 83 14.45 53.20 -58.43
CA ALA A 83 14.33 52.64 -59.76
C ALA A 83 13.26 53.34 -60.60
N LEU A 84 12.13 53.73 -59.98
CA LEU A 84 11.12 54.56 -60.64
C LEU A 84 11.70 55.91 -61.09
N ASN A 85 12.46 56.59 -60.23
CA ASN A 85 13.09 57.86 -60.57
C ASN A 85 14.11 57.69 -61.72
N ALA A 86 14.87 56.59 -61.72
CA ALA A 86 15.80 56.27 -62.80
C ALA A 86 15.06 55.98 -64.13
N ALA A 87 13.94 55.27 -64.09
CA ALA A 87 13.11 55.03 -65.28
C ALA A 87 12.54 56.33 -65.87
N ILE A 88 12.09 57.26 -65.02
CA ILE A 88 11.62 58.58 -65.43
C ILE A 88 12.74 59.37 -66.13
N GLU A 89 13.95 59.38 -65.55
CA GLU A 89 15.07 60.13 -66.12
C GLU A 89 15.61 59.47 -67.41
N ALA A 90 15.58 58.14 -67.49
CA ALA A 90 15.91 57.39 -68.70
C ALA A 90 14.93 57.72 -69.84
N ALA A 91 13.62 57.80 -69.55
CA ALA A 91 12.62 58.23 -70.53
C ALA A 91 12.86 59.68 -70.99
N ARG A 92 13.31 60.55 -70.08
CA ARG A 92 13.64 61.96 -70.38
C ARG A 92 14.85 62.11 -71.29
N ALA A 93 15.83 61.20 -71.21
CA ALA A 93 17.02 61.17 -72.06
C ALA A 93 16.76 60.61 -73.48
N GLY A 94 15.54 60.12 -73.77
CA GLY A 94 15.16 59.60 -75.09
C GLY A 94 15.97 58.37 -75.50
N GLU A 95 16.46 58.32 -76.75
CA GLU A 95 17.22 57.17 -77.29
C GLU A 95 18.52 56.89 -76.51
N GLN A 96 19.14 57.91 -75.89
CA GLN A 96 20.36 57.73 -75.09
C GLN A 96 20.08 57.05 -73.74
N GLY A 97 18.84 57.09 -73.25
CA GLY A 97 18.43 56.50 -71.98
C GLY A 97 17.94 55.06 -72.07
N ARG A 98 17.84 54.48 -73.27
CA ARG A 98 17.22 53.15 -73.51
C ARG A 98 17.84 52.03 -72.67
N GLY A 99 19.17 51.99 -72.55
CA GLY A 99 19.86 51.01 -71.71
C GLY A 99 19.57 51.17 -70.22
N PHE A 100 19.48 52.43 -69.74
CA PHE A 100 19.14 52.73 -68.35
C PHE A 100 17.68 52.40 -68.01
N ALA A 101 16.75 52.58 -68.96
CA ALA A 101 15.35 52.23 -68.77
C ALA A 101 15.17 50.72 -68.50
N VAL A 102 15.86 49.87 -69.27
CA VAL A 102 15.81 48.40 -69.07
C VAL A 102 16.35 48.01 -67.69
N VAL A 103 17.46 48.62 -67.26
CA VAL A 103 18.03 48.36 -65.94
C VAL A 103 17.06 48.82 -64.83
N ALA A 104 16.43 49.98 -64.99
CA ALA A 104 15.46 50.50 -64.01
C ALA A 104 14.23 49.59 -63.86
N ASP A 105 13.72 49.04 -64.97
CA ASP A 105 12.61 48.08 -64.93
C ASP A 105 13.00 46.76 -64.27
N GLU A 106 14.21 46.25 -64.53
CA GLU A 106 14.72 45.03 -63.88
C GLU A 106 14.88 45.24 -62.36
N VAL A 107 15.37 46.41 -61.92
CA VAL A 107 15.48 46.76 -60.49
C VAL A 107 14.09 46.86 -59.84
N ARG A 108 13.08 47.42 -60.52
CA ARG A 108 11.69 47.41 -60.03
C ARG A 108 11.15 46.00 -59.88
N ALA A 109 11.36 45.15 -60.87
CA ALA A 109 10.93 43.74 -60.84
C ALA A 109 11.62 42.98 -59.68
N LEU A 110 12.91 43.20 -59.47
CA LEU A 110 13.67 42.61 -58.36
C LEU A 110 13.20 43.10 -56.99
N SER A 111 12.90 44.40 -56.86
CA SER A 111 12.35 44.98 -55.64
C SER A 111 11.00 44.35 -55.28
N LYS A 112 10.11 44.20 -56.27
CA LYS A 112 8.82 43.50 -56.08
C LYS A 112 9.00 42.04 -55.64
N ARG A 113 9.88 41.29 -56.34
CA ARG A 113 10.20 39.90 -55.95
C ARG A 113 10.76 39.81 -54.53
N THR A 114 11.52 40.81 -54.09
CA THR A 114 12.05 40.87 -52.72
C THR A 114 10.93 41.06 -51.71
N THR A 115 9.99 41.99 -51.95
CA THR A 115 8.81 42.17 -51.09
C THR A 115 7.95 40.90 -51.03
N ASP A 116 7.65 40.29 -52.19
CA ASP A 116 6.85 39.06 -52.27
C ASP A 116 7.51 37.90 -51.47
N ALA A 117 8.83 37.73 -51.58
CA ALA A 117 9.57 36.73 -50.82
C ALA A 117 9.57 37.02 -49.31
N THR A 118 9.68 38.30 -48.93
CA THR A 118 9.66 38.72 -47.52
C THR A 118 8.30 38.44 -46.88
N ASP A 119 7.21 38.60 -47.63
CA ASP A 119 5.86 38.25 -47.21
C ASP A 119 5.66 36.73 -47.03
N GLU A 120 6.24 35.90 -47.90
CA GLU A 120 6.23 34.44 -47.71
C GLU A 120 6.97 34.04 -46.43
N VAL A 121 8.14 34.63 -46.16
CA VAL A 121 8.88 34.39 -44.92
C VAL A 121 8.06 34.83 -43.70
N ARG A 122 7.34 35.96 -43.76
CA ARG A 122 6.47 36.43 -42.68
C ARG A 122 5.35 35.43 -42.37
N LYS A 123 4.68 34.89 -43.40
CA LYS A 123 3.64 33.85 -43.22
C LYS A 123 4.19 32.58 -42.56
N LEU A 124 5.40 32.18 -42.94
CA LEU A 124 6.07 31.04 -42.31
C LEU A 124 6.38 31.34 -40.83
N MET A 125 6.89 32.53 -40.52
CA MET A 125 7.15 32.96 -39.14
C MET A 125 5.88 32.98 -38.29
N ASP A 126 4.75 33.44 -38.83
CA ASP A 126 3.47 33.40 -38.14
C ASP A 126 3.00 31.97 -37.83
N THR A 127 3.24 31.04 -38.77
CA THR A 127 2.93 29.62 -38.57
C THR A 127 3.78 29.02 -37.45
N ILE A 128 5.09 29.33 -37.42
CA ILE A 128 5.99 28.86 -36.35
C ILE A 128 5.58 29.47 -35.01
N ARG A 129 5.25 30.78 -34.97
CA ARG A 129 4.77 31.45 -33.75
C ARG A 129 3.51 30.79 -33.20
N ALA A 130 2.54 30.46 -34.04
CA ALA A 130 1.34 29.75 -33.63
C ALA A 130 1.67 28.35 -33.06
N GLY A 131 2.60 27.63 -33.69
CA GLY A 131 3.12 26.35 -33.20
C GLY A 131 3.76 26.46 -31.82
N ASN A 132 4.58 27.49 -31.60
CA ASN A 132 5.22 27.76 -30.30
C ASN A 132 4.19 28.07 -29.22
N GLN A 133 3.19 28.91 -29.49
CA GLN A 133 2.12 29.20 -28.54
C GLN A 133 1.33 27.95 -28.15
N HIS A 134 1.06 27.07 -29.12
CA HIS A 134 0.41 25.79 -28.85
C HIS A 134 1.29 24.88 -27.98
N ALA A 135 2.60 24.82 -28.25
CA ALA A 135 3.55 24.07 -27.44
C ALA A 135 3.59 24.56 -25.99
N VAL A 136 3.63 25.88 -25.76
CA VAL A 136 3.53 26.47 -24.40
C VAL A 136 2.26 26.02 -23.69
N GLY A 137 1.11 26.06 -24.37
CA GLY A 137 -0.16 25.60 -23.78
C GLY A 137 -0.14 24.11 -23.37
N LEU A 138 0.45 23.25 -24.19
CA LEU A 138 0.64 21.83 -23.86
C LEU A 138 1.58 21.64 -22.66
N MET A 139 2.62 22.45 -22.57
CA MET A 139 3.58 22.39 -21.47
C MET A 139 2.99 22.86 -20.15
N THR A 140 2.24 23.97 -20.13
CA THR A 140 1.51 24.42 -18.93
C THR A 140 0.54 23.34 -18.43
N ARG A 141 -0.15 22.67 -19.35
CA ARG A 141 -1.01 21.53 -19.00
C ARG A 141 -0.21 20.36 -18.44
N SER A 142 0.94 20.05 -19.05
CA SER A 142 1.82 18.96 -18.61
C SER A 142 2.39 19.22 -17.22
N ALA A 143 2.83 20.45 -16.93
CA ALA A 143 3.27 20.88 -15.60
C ALA A 143 2.18 20.63 -14.55
N LYS A 144 0.94 21.08 -14.82
CA LYS A 144 -0.19 20.87 -13.92
C LYS A 144 -0.50 19.39 -13.66
N VAL A 145 -0.43 18.56 -14.71
CA VAL A 145 -0.64 17.11 -14.57
C VAL A 145 0.50 16.46 -13.78
N SER A 146 1.74 16.88 -14.00
CA SER A 146 2.90 16.41 -13.25
C SER A 146 2.76 16.72 -11.75
N THR A 147 2.40 17.96 -11.39
CA THR A 147 2.16 18.34 -9.98
C THR A 147 1.07 17.49 -9.34
N LEU A 148 -0.05 17.24 -10.03
CA LEU A 148 -1.12 16.40 -9.50
C LEU A 148 -0.67 14.93 -9.33
N ASN A 149 0.14 14.42 -10.25
CA ASN A 149 0.67 13.07 -10.14
C ASN A 149 1.68 12.98 -8.99
N LEU A 150 2.50 14.00 -8.76
CA LEU A 150 3.41 14.08 -7.62
C LEU A 150 2.65 13.94 -6.29
N GLU A 151 1.58 14.72 -6.10
CA GLU A 151 0.72 14.63 -4.92
C GLU A 151 0.14 13.21 -4.74
N ARG A 152 -0.36 12.60 -5.82
CA ARG A 152 -0.93 11.24 -5.78
C ARG A 152 0.10 10.18 -5.45
N THR A 153 1.30 10.30 -6.00
CA THR A 153 2.40 9.36 -5.76
C THR A 153 2.93 9.49 -4.34
N GLN A 154 3.02 10.71 -3.80
CA GLN A 154 3.33 10.93 -2.38
C GLN A 154 2.30 10.26 -1.47
N ALA A 155 0.99 10.44 -1.74
CA ALA A 155 -0.07 9.78 -0.99
C ALA A 155 0.00 8.23 -1.08
N ALA A 156 0.41 7.69 -2.23
CA ALA A 156 0.67 6.25 -2.37
C ALA A 156 1.85 5.80 -1.48
N GLY A 157 2.90 6.60 -1.36
CA GLY A 157 4.04 6.33 -0.48
C GLY A 157 3.67 6.34 1.00
N GLU A 158 2.80 7.28 1.41
CA GLU A 158 2.21 7.28 2.75
C GLU A 158 1.41 6.00 3.01
N THR A 159 0.64 5.53 2.01
CA THR A 159 -0.13 4.30 2.11
C THR A 159 0.77 3.08 2.33
N PHE A 160 1.89 2.97 1.61
CA PHE A 160 2.87 1.90 1.87
C PHE A 160 3.50 1.98 3.27
N THR A 161 3.73 3.19 3.77
CA THR A 161 4.23 3.40 5.14
C THR A 161 3.21 2.91 6.18
N LEU A 162 1.92 3.20 5.98
CA LEU A 162 0.84 2.72 6.83
C LEU A 162 0.71 1.19 6.77
N ILE A 163 0.83 0.59 5.58
CA ILE A 163 0.81 -0.87 5.42
C ILE A 163 1.98 -1.50 6.18
N ALA A 164 3.20 -0.99 6.02
CA ALA A 164 4.38 -1.52 6.71
C ALA A 164 4.21 -1.50 8.24
N SER A 165 3.68 -0.39 8.79
CA SER A 165 3.40 -0.25 10.23
C SER A 165 2.27 -1.17 10.71
N ALA A 166 1.19 -1.31 9.93
CA ALA A 166 0.10 -2.22 10.28
C ALA A 166 0.59 -3.68 10.33
N VAL A 167 1.50 -4.05 9.44
CA VAL A 167 2.08 -5.39 9.36
C VAL A 167 3.06 -5.66 10.51
N GLU A 168 3.83 -4.66 10.96
CA GLU A 168 4.60 -4.76 12.21
C GLU A 168 3.68 -5.08 13.40
N GLY A 169 2.54 -4.39 13.52
CA GLY A 169 1.55 -4.67 14.57
C GLY A 169 0.95 -6.08 14.49
N ILE A 170 0.78 -6.63 13.29
CA ILE A 170 0.39 -8.05 13.09
C ILE A 170 1.50 -8.99 13.58
N SER A 171 2.77 -8.67 13.30
CA SER A 171 3.91 -9.46 13.77
C SER A 171 3.97 -9.52 15.29
N ASP A 172 3.80 -8.36 15.95
CA ASP A 172 3.74 -8.28 17.42
C ASP A 172 2.57 -9.08 18.00
N SER A 173 1.40 -8.98 17.38
CA SER A 173 0.21 -9.75 17.78
C SER A 173 0.45 -11.25 17.66
N ASN A 174 1.12 -11.69 16.59
CA ASN A 174 1.49 -13.08 16.41
C ASN A 174 2.44 -13.57 17.51
N VAL A 175 3.44 -12.78 17.90
CA VAL A 175 4.32 -13.11 19.04
C VAL A 175 3.52 -13.29 20.33
N GLN A 176 2.54 -12.43 20.59
CA GLN A 176 1.66 -12.56 21.76
C GLN A 176 0.80 -13.83 21.71
N VAL A 177 0.20 -14.15 20.55
CA VAL A 177 -0.60 -15.37 20.39
C VAL A 177 0.25 -16.63 20.59
N ALA A 178 1.47 -16.69 20.03
CA ALA A 178 2.40 -17.80 20.28
C ALA A 178 2.70 -17.96 21.78
N THR A 179 2.95 -16.84 22.47
CA THR A 179 3.23 -16.84 23.91
C THR A 179 2.03 -17.38 24.71
N GLN A 180 0.81 -16.91 24.40
CA GLN A 180 -0.41 -17.37 25.05
C GLN A 180 -0.69 -18.85 24.77
N ALA A 181 -0.46 -19.32 23.54
CA ALA A 181 -0.60 -20.73 23.18
C ALA A 181 0.37 -21.62 23.96
N GLY A 182 1.61 -21.15 24.18
CA GLY A 182 2.60 -21.81 25.04
C GLY A 182 2.13 -21.92 26.50
N GLN A 183 1.66 -20.82 27.08
CA GLN A 183 1.11 -20.80 28.44
C GLN A 183 -0.12 -21.71 28.58
N GLN A 184 -0.99 -21.74 27.58
CA GLN A 184 -2.17 -22.60 27.58
C GLN A 184 -1.78 -24.10 27.52
N SER A 185 -0.69 -24.43 26.83
CA SER A 185 -0.15 -25.80 26.80
C SER A 185 0.39 -26.23 28.17
N GLU A 186 1.10 -25.33 28.86
CA GLU A 186 1.60 -25.56 30.22
C GLU A 186 0.45 -25.74 31.23
N LEU A 187 -0.58 -24.89 31.14
CA LEU A 187 -1.78 -25.02 31.96
C LEU A 187 -2.49 -26.36 31.68
N ALA A 188 -2.57 -26.77 30.40
CA ALA A 188 -3.15 -28.06 30.03
C ALA A 188 -2.39 -29.24 30.64
N ALA A 189 -1.05 -29.17 30.70
CA ALA A 189 -0.23 -30.17 31.35
C ALA A 189 -0.50 -30.21 32.86
N THR A 190 -0.59 -29.06 33.51
CA THR A 190 -0.91 -28.96 34.95
C THR A 190 -2.29 -29.54 35.27
N VAL A 191 -3.31 -29.23 34.46
CA VAL A 191 -4.66 -29.79 34.62
C VAL A 191 -4.64 -31.31 34.45
N ARG A 192 -3.90 -31.83 33.48
CA ARG A 192 -3.73 -33.27 33.27
C ARG A 192 -3.13 -33.96 34.50
N ASP A 193 -2.08 -33.37 35.09
CA ASP A 193 -1.45 -33.90 36.30
C ASP A 193 -2.41 -33.86 37.50
N ASN A 194 -3.20 -32.80 37.64
CA ASN A 194 -4.21 -32.72 38.69
C ASN A 194 -5.30 -33.78 38.52
N ILE A 195 -5.74 -34.07 37.29
CA ILE A 195 -6.68 -35.16 37.01
C ILE A 195 -6.08 -36.51 37.39
N HIS A 196 -4.80 -36.76 37.10
CA HIS A 196 -4.12 -37.98 37.53
C HIS A 196 -4.10 -38.13 39.06
N LYS A 197 -3.76 -37.06 39.79
CA LYS A 197 -3.79 -37.06 41.27
C LYS A 197 -5.18 -37.30 41.84
N ILE A 198 -6.23 -36.79 41.18
CA ILE A 198 -7.62 -37.04 41.57
C ILE A 198 -7.98 -38.51 41.33
N ASP A 199 -7.62 -39.10 40.18
CA ASP A 199 -7.84 -40.53 39.90
C ASP A 199 -7.17 -41.42 40.96
N GLU A 200 -5.93 -41.10 41.34
CA GLU A 200 -5.22 -41.78 42.44
C GLU A 200 -5.98 -41.63 43.77
N SER A 201 -6.38 -40.41 44.13
CA SER A 201 -7.13 -40.15 45.37
C SER A 201 -8.47 -40.88 45.43
N VAL A 202 -9.17 -40.98 44.29
CA VAL A 202 -10.45 -41.70 44.17
C VAL A 202 -10.23 -43.21 44.34
N ARG A 203 -9.12 -43.76 43.83
CA ARG A 203 -8.75 -45.17 44.06
C ARG A 203 -8.45 -45.44 45.53
N ASP A 204 -7.64 -44.59 46.17
CA ASP A 204 -7.33 -44.71 47.59
C ASP A 204 -8.59 -44.63 48.46
N LEU A 205 -9.49 -43.69 48.15
CA LEU A 205 -10.77 -43.56 48.84
C LEU A 205 -11.64 -44.80 48.67
N SER A 206 -11.66 -45.38 47.47
CA SER A 206 -12.40 -46.62 47.19
C SER A 206 -11.84 -47.81 47.98
N GLU A 207 -10.53 -47.92 48.11
CA GLU A 207 -9.88 -48.95 48.92
C GLU A 207 -10.17 -48.76 50.42
N LEU A 208 -10.08 -47.52 50.92
CA LEU A 208 -10.42 -47.18 52.29
C LEU A 208 -11.89 -47.48 52.61
N ALA A 209 -12.81 -47.17 51.70
CA ALA A 209 -14.22 -47.48 51.84
C ALA A 209 -14.47 -49.00 51.94
N ARG A 210 -13.81 -49.80 51.09
CA ARG A 210 -13.87 -51.27 51.17
C ARG A 210 -13.35 -51.79 52.50
N LYS A 211 -12.24 -51.24 53.00
CA LYS A 211 -11.70 -51.60 54.32
C LYS A 211 -12.68 -51.23 55.43
N ASN A 212 -13.28 -50.04 55.39
CA ASN A 212 -14.25 -49.60 56.39
C ASN A 212 -15.49 -50.50 56.43
N ILE A 213 -16.00 -50.92 55.26
CA ILE A 213 -17.11 -51.89 55.17
C ILE A 213 -16.71 -53.22 55.83
N SER A 214 -15.49 -53.70 55.59
CA SER A 214 -14.96 -54.91 56.24
C SER A 214 -14.88 -54.75 57.76
N ASP A 215 -14.25 -53.68 58.25
CA ASP A 215 -14.08 -53.41 59.68
C ASP A 215 -15.44 -53.27 60.39
N ASN A 216 -16.41 -52.62 59.75
CA ASN A 216 -17.78 -52.51 60.28
C ASN A 216 -18.51 -53.86 60.31
N GLY A 217 -18.26 -54.73 59.32
CA GLY A 217 -18.71 -56.12 59.32
C GLY A 217 -18.16 -56.91 60.52
N ASP A 218 -16.86 -56.79 60.77
CA ASP A 218 -16.19 -57.43 61.91
C ASP A 218 -16.72 -56.90 63.25
N LEU A 219 -16.92 -55.58 63.37
CA LEU A 219 -17.51 -54.95 64.56
C LEU A 219 -18.94 -55.45 64.83
N SER A 220 -19.76 -55.57 63.78
CA SER A 220 -21.10 -56.14 63.89
C SER A 220 -21.06 -57.57 64.42
N GLN A 221 -20.12 -58.39 63.93
CA GLN A 221 -19.92 -59.76 64.40
C GLN A 221 -19.48 -59.80 65.89
N PHE A 222 -18.54 -58.94 66.30
CA PHE A 222 -18.13 -58.83 67.70
C PHE A 222 -19.28 -58.41 68.61
N SER A 223 -20.13 -57.48 68.17
CA SER A 223 -21.32 -57.04 68.91
C SER A 223 -22.28 -58.21 69.15
N VAL A 224 -22.56 -59.01 68.11
CA VAL A 224 -23.40 -60.22 68.24
C VAL A 224 -22.79 -61.25 69.19
N GLN A 225 -21.46 -61.45 69.13
CA GLN A 225 -20.77 -62.36 70.05
C GLN A 225 -20.85 -61.89 71.51
N LEU A 226 -20.67 -60.59 71.76
CA LEU A 226 -20.80 -60.00 73.09
C LEU A 226 -22.24 -60.11 73.61
N GLU A 227 -23.24 -59.84 72.78
CA GLU A 227 -24.65 -60.00 73.13
C GLU A 227 -24.97 -61.46 73.49
N SER A 228 -24.43 -62.42 72.72
CA SER A 228 -24.54 -63.85 73.04
C SER A 228 -23.87 -64.21 74.37
N LEU A 229 -22.67 -63.69 74.64
CA LEU A 229 -21.95 -63.91 75.89
C LEU A 229 -22.73 -63.36 77.10
N VAL A 230 -23.18 -62.10 77.00
CA VAL A 230 -23.98 -61.44 78.05
C VAL A 230 -25.32 -62.15 78.26
N GLY A 231 -25.98 -62.58 77.17
CA GLY A 231 -27.16 -63.43 77.21
C GLY A 231 -26.93 -64.73 77.99
N GLY A 232 -25.79 -65.40 77.73
CA GLY A 232 -25.36 -66.61 78.44
C GLY A 232 -25.11 -66.41 79.93
N PHE A 233 -24.60 -65.24 80.35
CA PHE A 233 -24.43 -64.88 81.76
C PHE A 233 -25.73 -64.45 82.45
N SER A 234 -26.69 -63.89 81.71
CA SER A 234 -27.90 -63.29 82.27
C SER A 234 -29.03 -64.28 82.66
N GLY A 235 -28.88 -65.57 82.33
CA GLY A 235 -29.72 -66.63 82.90
C GLY A 235 -31.24 -66.40 82.82
N LYS A 236 -31.76 -65.89 81.70
CA LYS A 236 -33.21 -65.83 81.43
C LYS A 236 -33.55 -66.31 80.02
N PRO A 237 -34.67 -67.05 79.83
CA PRO A 237 -34.93 -67.77 78.60
C PRO A 237 -35.36 -66.84 77.46
N ALA A 238 -35.01 -67.26 76.24
CA ALA A 238 -35.28 -66.59 74.98
C ALA A 238 -36.77 -66.26 74.77
N ALA A 239 -37.06 -65.02 74.35
CA ALA A 239 -38.29 -64.69 73.67
C ALA A 239 -38.00 -64.59 72.16
N LYS A 240 -38.64 -65.47 71.37
CA LYS A 240 -38.79 -65.27 69.93
C LYS A 240 -39.73 -64.09 69.68
N ASN A 241 -39.32 -63.19 68.80
CA ASN A 241 -40.09 -62.45 67.79
C ASN A 241 -39.20 -61.31 67.27
N ASP A 242 -39.27 -60.82 66.05
CA ASP A 242 -39.77 -61.29 64.76
C ASP A 242 -39.13 -60.28 63.80
N THR A 243 -38.59 -60.76 62.69
CA THR A 243 -38.26 -60.05 61.45
C THR A 243 -38.76 -58.59 61.32
N ALA A 244 -37.82 -57.67 61.13
CA ALA A 244 -37.99 -56.59 60.17
C ALA A 244 -36.70 -56.49 59.34
N ALA A 245 -36.76 -57.01 58.13
CA ALA A 245 -35.76 -56.76 57.10
C ALA A 245 -35.70 -55.24 56.87
N ALA A 246 -34.59 -54.61 57.25
CA ALA A 246 -34.24 -53.31 56.72
C ALA A 246 -33.66 -53.56 55.33
N GLU A 247 -34.50 -53.39 54.31
CA GLU A 247 -34.04 -53.21 52.93
C GLU A 247 -33.01 -52.07 52.91
N LEU A 248 -31.77 -52.41 52.53
CA LEU A 248 -30.79 -51.43 52.11
C LEU A 248 -31.30 -50.79 50.80
N PRO A 249 -31.34 -49.45 50.69
CA PRO A 249 -31.61 -48.83 49.40
C PRO A 249 -30.41 -49.09 48.47
N ASP A 250 -30.62 -49.97 47.49
CA ASP A 250 -29.87 -50.02 46.23
C ASP A 250 -30.09 -48.70 45.48
N ASN A 251 -29.29 -47.68 45.79
CA ASN A 251 -28.81 -46.65 44.86
C ASN A 251 -28.18 -45.50 45.65
N VAL A 252 -26.86 -45.55 45.77
CA VAL A 252 -26.06 -44.33 45.83
C VAL A 252 -25.31 -44.29 44.51
N ASP A 253 -25.95 -43.70 43.51
CA ASP A 253 -25.26 -43.20 42.33
C ASP A 253 -24.24 -42.17 42.81
N LEU A 254 -22.96 -42.56 42.80
CA LEU A 254 -21.83 -41.63 42.90
C LEU A 254 -21.76 -40.88 41.56
N PHE A 255 -22.05 -39.59 41.62
CA PHE A 255 -21.61 -38.61 40.62
C PHE A 255 -20.09 -38.48 40.62
#